data_AF-A0A811RQN5-F1
#
_entry.id   AF-A0A811RQN5-F1
#
_cell.length_a   1.000
_cell.length_b   1.000
_cell.length_c   1.000
_cell.angle_alpha   90.00
_cell.angle_beta   90.00
_cell.angle_gamma   90.00
#
_symmetry.space_group_name_H-M   'P 1'
#
loop_
_entity.id
_entity.type
_entity.pdbx_description
1 polymer ?
#
loop_
_entity_poly.entity_id
_entity_poly.type
_entity_poly.pdbx_seq_one_letter_code
_entity_poly.pdbx_strand_id
1 'polypeptide(L)'
;MASDSGPASSESEPLLPGRRAPSTGGWKSALFIIWVEVVERFAYYGILSNLISYLTGSLGQNTTAAAAAVNAWSGAAAMLPLLGATVADSWLGRYRTIVASSVLYITGLGMLTLSSPQQCRDSADGQGVCPPSSLQTAFFYVSLYLVAIAQSGHKPCVQAFGADQFDATDPDESVSRASFERSEAQDRRNTVTLAWDNIGWALGFGVPSMAMLLALVIFLLGTRTYRFYDGGASASTFSLVRKAFVAWRKRPR
;
A
#
# COMPACT_ATOMS: atom_id res chain seq x y z
N MET A 1 -44.92 -23.19 -67.16
CA MET A 1 -45.61 -22.04 -66.54
C MET A 1 -45.63 -22.31 -65.05
N ALA A 2 -44.61 -21.91 -64.29
CA ALA A 2 -44.30 -20.57 -63.78
C ALA A 2 -44.95 -20.29 -62.41
N SER A 3 -44.14 -19.69 -61.53
CA SER A 3 -44.39 -19.19 -60.15
C SER A 3 -44.08 -20.22 -59.05
N ASP A 4 -42.91 -20.22 -58.41
CA ASP A 4 -42.19 -19.17 -57.66
C ASP A 4 -42.88 -18.75 -56.35
N SER A 5 -42.24 -19.10 -55.23
CA SER A 5 -42.13 -18.30 -54.00
C SER A 5 -41.34 -19.10 -52.95
N GLY A 6 -40.04 -18.81 -52.85
CA GLY A 6 -39.37 -18.78 -51.54
C GLY A 6 -39.97 -17.65 -50.67
N PRO A 7 -39.53 -17.43 -49.41
CA PRO A 7 -38.20 -17.74 -48.86
C PRO A 7 -38.21 -18.29 -47.42
N ALA A 8 -37.06 -18.79 -46.95
CA ALA A 8 -36.69 -18.77 -45.53
C ALA A 8 -35.16 -18.89 -45.39
N SER A 9 -34.44 -17.91 -45.91
CA SER A 9 -33.06 -17.67 -45.47
C SER A 9 -33.13 -17.11 -44.06
N SER A 10 -32.82 -17.95 -43.07
CA SER A 10 -32.51 -17.52 -41.72
C SER A 10 -31.22 -16.70 -41.76
N GLU A 11 -31.36 -15.39 -42.02
CA GLU A 11 -30.32 -14.42 -41.74
C GLU A 11 -30.14 -14.40 -40.22
N SER A 12 -29.04 -15.02 -39.76
CA SER A 12 -28.55 -14.89 -38.41
C SER A 12 -28.11 -13.44 -38.21
N GLU A 13 -29.00 -12.64 -37.64
CA GLU A 13 -28.75 -11.31 -37.12
C GLU A 13 -27.49 -11.34 -36.21
N PRO A 14 -26.47 -10.49 -36.44
CA PRO A 14 -25.30 -10.44 -35.57
C PRO A 14 -25.67 -9.75 -34.25
N LEU A 15 -26.15 -10.53 -33.29
CA LEU A 15 -26.42 -10.10 -31.92
C LEU A 15 -25.13 -9.97 -31.10
N LEU A 16 -24.25 -9.03 -31.44
CA LEU A 16 -23.36 -8.38 -30.47
C LEU A 16 -23.00 -6.98 -30.97
N PRO A 17 -23.59 -5.89 -30.44
CA PRO A 17 -23.02 -4.57 -30.66
C PRO A 17 -21.61 -4.59 -30.09
N GLY A 18 -20.61 -4.29 -30.93
CA GLY A 18 -19.21 -4.22 -30.54
C GLY A 18 -19.07 -3.44 -29.25
N ARG A 19 -18.84 -4.15 -28.14
CA ARG A 19 -18.63 -3.57 -26.81
C ARG A 19 -17.41 -2.68 -26.95
N ARG A 20 -17.60 -1.36 -26.97
CA ARG A 20 -16.49 -0.42 -26.84
C ARG A 20 -15.82 -0.78 -25.52
N ALA A 21 -14.58 -1.26 -25.59
CA ALA A 21 -13.78 -1.46 -24.39
C ALA A 21 -13.87 -0.17 -23.56
N PRO A 22 -14.20 -0.25 -22.26
CA PRO A 22 -14.23 0.93 -21.41
C PRO A 22 -12.89 1.65 -21.54
N SER A 23 -12.92 2.96 -21.80
CA SER A 23 -11.71 3.75 -22.10
C SER A 23 -10.71 3.84 -20.94
N THR A 24 -11.09 3.35 -19.76
CA THR A 24 -10.35 3.44 -18.48
C THR A 24 -10.43 2.11 -17.73
N GLY A 25 -9.36 1.78 -16.99
CA GLY A 25 -9.21 0.51 -16.26
C GLY A 25 -8.41 -0.55 -17.03
N GLY A 26 -8.55 -1.80 -16.60
CA GLY A 26 -7.87 -2.97 -17.17
C GLY A 26 -6.40 -3.11 -16.77
N TRP A 27 -5.71 -4.03 -17.44
CA TRP A 27 -4.34 -4.43 -17.10
C TRP A 27 -3.32 -3.29 -17.15
N LYS A 28 -3.48 -2.30 -18.03
CA LYS A 28 -2.58 -1.13 -18.08
C LYS A 28 -2.60 -0.36 -16.76
N SER A 29 -3.80 -0.13 -16.21
CA SER A 29 -3.98 0.52 -14.91
C SER A 29 -3.54 -0.37 -13.76
N ALA A 30 -3.89 -1.67 -13.81
CA ALA A 30 -3.47 -2.64 -12.80
C ALA A 30 -1.94 -2.74 -12.70
N LEU A 31 -1.20 -2.67 -13.81
CA LEU A 31 0.26 -2.69 -13.80
C LEU A 31 0.88 -1.52 -13.02
N PHE A 32 0.34 -0.30 -13.16
CA PHE A 32 0.82 0.84 -12.35
C PHE A 32 0.57 0.62 -10.85
N ILE A 33 -0.54 -0.04 -10.50
CA ILE A 33 -0.91 -0.34 -9.11
C ILE A 33 -0.03 -1.45 -8.54
N ILE A 34 0.24 -2.51 -9.32
CA ILE A 34 1.17 -3.59 -8.97
C ILE A 34 2.57 -3.02 -8.71
N TRP A 35 3.04 -2.10 -9.56
CA TRP A 35 4.35 -1.46 -9.36
C TRP A 35 4.46 -0.76 -8.00
N VAL A 36 3.42 -0.02 -7.60
CA VAL A 36 3.35 0.63 -6.30
C VAL A 36 3.35 -0.38 -5.16
N GLU A 37 2.62 -1.48 -5.32
CA GLU A 37 2.57 -2.54 -4.32
C GLU A 37 3.90 -3.27 -4.14
N VAL A 38 4.58 -3.61 -5.24
CA VAL A 38 5.90 -4.25 -5.23
C VAL A 38 6.94 -3.34 -4.55
N VAL A 39 6.92 -2.04 -4.87
CA VAL A 39 7.85 -1.07 -4.26
C VAL A 39 7.55 -0.87 -2.77
N GLU A 40 6.28 -0.82 -2.37
CA GLU A 40 5.91 -0.74 -0.96
C GLU A 40 6.40 -1.96 -0.17
N ARG A 41 6.23 -3.16 -0.73
CA ARG A 41 6.73 -4.39 -0.13
C ARG A 41 8.25 -4.37 -0.03
N PHE A 42 8.94 -3.98 -1.10
CA PHE A 42 10.39 -3.79 -1.09
C PHE A 42 10.83 -2.83 0.02
N ALA A 43 10.14 -1.69 0.18
CA ALA A 43 10.45 -0.72 1.22
C ALA A 43 10.24 -1.29 2.63
N TYR A 44 9.15 -2.01 2.85
CA TYR A 44 8.85 -2.64 4.13
C TYR A 44 9.92 -3.65 4.55
N TYR A 45 10.31 -4.55 3.65
CA TYR A 45 11.34 -5.54 3.94
C TYR A 45 12.72 -4.91 4.06
N GLY A 46 13.01 -3.84 3.31
CA GLY A 46 14.23 -3.05 3.46
C GLY A 46 14.35 -2.40 4.84
N ILE A 47 13.25 -1.91 5.41
CA ILE A 47 13.23 -1.45 6.80
C ILE A 47 13.46 -2.63 7.74
N LEU A 48 12.69 -3.72 7.58
CA LEU A 48 12.70 -4.86 8.50
C LEU A 48 14.09 -5.52 8.59
N SER A 49 14.81 -5.67 7.46
CA SER A 49 16.14 -6.28 7.42
C SER A 49 17.21 -5.42 8.10
N ASN A 50 17.10 -4.09 7.99
CA ASN A 50 18.06 -3.15 8.58
C ASN A 50 17.71 -2.76 10.03
N LEU A 51 16.48 -2.98 10.48
CA LEU A 51 15.99 -2.49 11.77
C LEU A 51 16.75 -3.07 12.97
N ILE A 52 17.04 -4.38 12.98
CA ILE A 52 17.81 -5.02 14.07
C ILE A 52 19.23 -4.43 14.13
N SER A 53 19.90 -4.36 12.98
CA SER A 53 21.27 -3.81 12.85
C SER A 53 21.35 -2.35 13.30
N TYR A 54 20.33 -1.55 12.97
CA TYR A 54 20.21 -0.17 13.42
C TYR A 54 20.01 -0.06 14.93
N LEU A 55 19.10 -0.84 15.50
CA LEU A 55 18.80 -0.82 16.93
C LEU A 55 19.99 -1.25 17.79
N THR A 56 20.71 -2.30 17.37
CA THR A 56 21.87 -2.81 18.12
C THR A 56 23.14 -1.99 17.89
N GLY A 57 23.38 -1.54 16.66
CA GLY A 57 24.57 -0.77 16.32
C GLY A 57 24.44 0.73 16.63
N SER A 58 23.47 1.40 16.00
CA SER A 58 23.31 2.86 16.11
C SER A 58 22.73 3.32 17.44
N LEU A 59 21.75 2.58 17.97
CA LEU A 59 21.05 2.92 19.21
C LEU A 59 21.62 2.20 20.43
N GLY A 60 22.58 1.29 20.23
CA GLY A 60 23.24 0.55 21.31
C GLY A 60 22.32 -0.34 22.13
N GLN A 61 21.16 -0.72 21.61
CA GLN A 61 20.24 -1.62 22.31
C GLN A 61 20.80 -3.05 22.33
N ASN A 62 20.47 -3.80 23.37
CA ASN A 62 20.75 -5.23 23.37
C ASN A 62 19.86 -5.95 22.33
N THR A 63 20.32 -7.11 21.85
CA THR A 63 19.61 -7.87 20.81
C THR A 63 18.19 -8.26 21.23
N THR A 64 17.94 -8.47 22.52
CA THR A 64 16.62 -8.82 23.05
C THR A 64 15.65 -7.65 22.99
N ALA A 65 16.04 -6.44 23.38
CA ALA A 65 15.22 -5.24 23.26
C ALA A 65 15.02 -4.85 21.79
N ALA A 66 16.05 -4.98 20.96
CA ALA A 66 15.95 -4.73 19.53
C ALA A 66 14.91 -5.66 18.86
N ALA A 67 14.97 -6.96 19.16
CA ALA A 67 13.99 -7.93 18.66
C ALA A 67 12.57 -7.63 19.17
N ALA A 68 12.43 -7.23 20.44
CA ALA A 68 11.14 -6.83 20.99
C ALA A 68 10.56 -5.60 20.28
N ALA A 69 11.38 -4.58 19.99
CA ALA A 69 10.96 -3.39 19.26
C ALA A 69 10.55 -3.70 17.81
N VAL A 70 11.30 -4.56 17.13
CA VAL A 70 10.96 -5.04 15.77
C VAL A 70 9.63 -5.78 15.77
N ASN A 71 9.41 -6.67 16.74
CA ASN A 71 8.16 -7.42 16.88
C ASN A 71 6.97 -6.51 17.23
N ALA A 72 7.18 -5.50 18.07
CA ALA A 72 6.15 -4.51 18.40
C ALA A 72 5.77 -3.69 17.16
N TRP A 73 6.75 -3.26 16.36
CA TRP A 73 6.52 -2.53 15.13
C TRP A 73 5.80 -3.38 14.07
N SER A 74 6.25 -4.60 13.83
CA SER A 74 5.61 -5.50 12.86
C SER A 74 4.19 -5.89 13.29
N GLY A 75 3.98 -6.11 14.59
CA GLY A 75 2.66 -6.32 15.17
C GLY A 75 1.73 -5.12 14.97
N ALA A 76 2.23 -3.90 15.22
CA ALA A 76 1.49 -2.68 14.95
C ALA A 76 1.14 -2.55 13.46
N ALA A 77 2.11 -2.74 12.56
CA ALA A 77 1.91 -2.70 11.12
C ALA A 77 0.90 -3.76 10.61
N ALA A 78 0.74 -4.89 11.32
CA ALA A 78 -0.26 -5.91 11.02
C ALA A 78 -1.67 -5.57 11.53
N MET A 79 -1.79 -4.84 12.64
CA MET A 79 -3.09 -4.50 13.26
C MET A 79 -3.70 -3.19 12.74
N LEU A 80 -2.86 -2.17 12.51
CA LEU A 80 -3.30 -0.85 12.05
C LEU A 80 -4.09 -0.87 10.73
N PRO A 81 -3.87 -1.79 9.76
CA PRO A 81 -4.65 -1.83 8.52
C PRO A 81 -6.17 -1.92 8.73
N LEU A 82 -6.62 -2.53 9.83
CA LEU A 82 -8.05 -2.57 10.18
C LEU A 82 -8.61 -1.15 10.40
N LEU A 83 -7.85 -0.29 11.08
CA LEU A 83 -8.21 1.11 11.28
C LEU A 83 -8.03 1.92 9.98
N GLY A 84 -6.91 1.73 9.29
CA GLY A 84 -6.59 2.42 8.03
C GLY A 84 -7.67 2.21 6.96
N ALA A 85 -8.13 0.97 6.79
CA ALA A 85 -9.20 0.64 5.85
C ALA A 85 -10.52 1.33 6.21
N THR A 86 -10.91 1.34 7.48
CA THR A 86 -12.15 2.02 7.90
C THR A 86 -12.11 3.52 7.64
N VAL A 87 -10.96 4.17 7.84
CA VAL A 87 -10.79 5.61 7.56
C VAL A 87 -10.85 5.86 6.06
N ALA A 88 -10.19 5.01 5.26
CA ALA A 88 -10.17 5.12 3.81
C ALA A 88 -11.56 5.04 3.19
N ASP A 89 -12.34 4.05 3.62
CA ASP A 89 -13.70 3.80 3.15
C ASP A 89 -14.68 4.87 3.64
N SER A 90 -14.38 5.58 4.74
CA SER A 90 -15.30 6.55 5.35
C SER A 90 -15.11 7.99 4.86
N TRP A 91 -13.87 8.44 4.59
CA TRP A 91 -13.56 9.87 4.47
C TRP A 91 -12.85 10.29 3.19
N LEU A 92 -11.89 9.51 2.69
CA LEU A 92 -11.00 9.95 1.61
C LEU A 92 -11.26 9.26 0.28
N GLY A 93 -11.82 8.04 0.29
CA GLY A 93 -11.85 7.19 -0.89
C GLY A 93 -10.49 6.52 -1.15
N ARG A 94 -10.51 5.43 -1.92
CA ARG A 94 -9.35 4.53 -2.09
C ARG A 94 -8.14 5.25 -2.70
N TYR A 95 -8.32 5.93 -3.83
CA TYR A 95 -7.24 6.65 -4.51
C TYR A 95 -6.57 7.73 -3.64
N ARG A 96 -7.35 8.61 -2.99
CA ARG A 96 -6.79 9.68 -2.15
C ARG A 96 -6.08 9.12 -0.93
N THR A 97 -6.58 8.00 -0.39
CA THR A 97 -5.91 7.33 0.73
C THR A 97 -4.58 6.73 0.31
N ILE A 98 -4.49 6.14 -0.89
CA ILE A 98 -3.22 5.64 -1.44
C ILE A 98 -2.21 6.81 -1.52
N VAL A 99 -2.57 7.91 -2.19
CA VAL A 99 -1.67 9.07 -2.34
C VAL A 99 -1.24 9.64 -0.99
N ALA A 100 -2.19 9.87 -0.07
CA ALA A 100 -1.87 10.38 1.26
C ALA A 100 -0.96 9.42 2.04
N SER A 101 -1.25 8.12 1.98
CA SER A 101 -0.43 7.09 2.62
C SER A 101 0.97 7.02 2.02
N SER A 102 1.12 7.11 0.69
CA SER A 102 2.43 7.13 0.03
C SER A 102 3.26 8.34 0.46
N VAL A 103 2.65 9.53 0.58
CA VAL A 103 3.32 10.74 1.08
C VAL A 103 3.78 10.57 2.53
N LEU A 104 2.92 10.00 3.40
CA LEU A 104 3.30 9.68 4.77
C LEU A 104 4.44 8.66 4.82
N TYR A 105 4.44 7.68 3.91
CA TYR A 105 5.49 6.67 3.81
C TYR A 105 6.83 7.31 3.44
N ILE A 106 6.86 8.14 2.39
CA ILE A 106 8.06 8.86 1.95
C ILE A 106 8.57 9.77 3.07
N THR A 107 7.66 10.45 3.79
CA THR A 107 8.02 11.31 4.92
C THR A 107 8.64 10.49 6.06
N GLY A 108 8.03 9.36 6.43
CA GLY A 108 8.55 8.47 7.47
C GLY A 108 9.91 7.86 7.11
N LEU A 109 10.09 7.40 5.87
CA LEU A 109 11.37 6.89 5.36
C LEU A 109 12.44 7.99 5.27
N GLY A 110 12.06 9.20 4.87
CA GLY A 110 12.94 10.36 4.85
C GLY A 110 13.42 10.71 6.26
N MET A 111 12.51 10.74 7.24
CA MET A 111 12.85 10.94 8.65
C MET A 111 13.74 9.81 9.20
N LEU A 112 13.48 8.54 8.85
CA LEU A 112 14.33 7.42 9.23
C LEU A 112 15.75 7.58 8.66
N THR A 113 15.86 7.94 7.38
CA THR A 113 17.14 8.20 6.72
C THR A 113 17.91 9.33 7.40
N LEU A 114 17.23 10.43 7.75
CA LEU A 114 17.83 11.56 8.47
C LEU A 114 18.19 11.23 9.93
N SER A 115 17.49 10.26 10.54
CA SER A 115 17.78 9.83 11.91
C SER A 115 19.05 8.98 12.00
N SER A 116 19.49 8.39 10.88
CA SER A 116 20.72 7.62 10.81
C SER A 116 21.87 8.53 11.21
N PRO A 117 22.61 8.22 12.30
CA PRO A 117 23.73 9.04 12.67
C PRO A 117 24.71 9.03 11.50
N GLN A 118 25.09 10.22 11.04
CA GLN A 118 26.34 10.39 10.32
C GLN A 118 27.38 9.71 11.20
N GLN A 119 28.03 8.67 10.66
CA GLN A 119 29.14 7.97 11.31
C GLN A 119 29.99 9.03 12.00
N CYS A 120 30.11 8.94 13.32
CA CYS A 120 31.07 9.74 14.08
C CYS A 120 32.44 9.35 13.53
N ARG A 121 32.90 10.11 12.55
CA ARG A 121 34.17 9.91 11.89
C ARG A 121 35.21 10.58 12.76
N ASP A 122 35.95 9.73 13.46
CA ASP A 122 37.26 9.94 14.08
C ASP A 122 37.38 11.17 14.99
N SER A 123 37.13 10.97 16.30
CA SER A 123 38.02 11.60 17.27
C SER A 123 39.33 10.81 17.26
N ALA A 124 40.45 11.51 17.08
CA ALA A 124 41.81 10.96 16.94
C ALA A 124 42.35 10.17 18.16
N ASP A 125 41.48 9.72 19.06
CA ASP A 125 41.81 9.17 20.38
C ASP A 125 41.13 7.82 20.68
N GLY A 126 40.61 7.12 19.67
CA GLY A 126 40.22 5.69 19.80
C GLY A 126 39.01 5.37 20.69
N GLN A 127 38.31 6.37 21.25
CA GLN A 127 37.05 6.19 21.99
C GLN A 127 35.98 7.17 21.50
N GLY A 128 35.28 6.80 20.43
CA GLY A 128 34.18 7.58 19.87
C GLY A 128 32.84 6.89 20.01
N VAL A 129 32.40 6.57 21.24
CA VAL A 129 31.01 6.12 21.49
C VAL A 129 30.18 7.33 21.86
N CYS A 130 29.56 7.98 20.87
CA CYS A 130 28.53 8.99 21.14
C CYS A 130 27.25 8.26 21.58
N PRO A 131 26.77 8.42 22.83
CA PRO A 131 25.49 7.86 23.21
C PRO A 131 24.38 8.53 22.37
N PRO A 132 23.40 7.76 21.84
CA PRO A 132 22.28 8.34 21.12
C PRO A 132 21.53 9.30 22.04
N SER A 133 21.31 10.53 21.58
CA SER A 133 20.50 11.48 22.35
C SER A 133 19.07 10.96 22.47
N SER A 134 18.42 11.15 23.62
CA SER A 134 17.03 10.72 23.83
C SER A 134 16.08 11.30 22.76
N LEU A 135 16.39 12.49 22.25
CA LEU A 135 15.68 13.14 21.16
C LEU A 135 15.83 12.36 19.84
N GLN A 136 17.02 11.89 19.50
CA GLN A 136 17.27 11.08 18.29
C GLN A 136 16.52 9.73 18.37
N THR A 137 16.53 9.08 19.53
CA THR A 137 15.76 7.85 19.73
C THR A 137 14.26 8.08 19.61
N ALA A 138 13.73 9.15 20.20
CA ALA A 138 12.32 9.50 20.06
C ALA A 138 11.96 9.81 18.60
N PHE A 139 12.78 10.59 17.91
CA PHE A 139 12.61 10.92 16.49
C PHE A 139 12.59 9.68 15.61
N PHE A 140 13.51 8.73 15.86
CA PHE A 140 13.53 7.43 15.19
C PHE A 140 12.24 6.65 15.39
N TYR A 141 11.78 6.44 16.64
CA TYR A 141 10.54 5.70 16.87
C TYR A 141 9.32 6.40 16.28
N VAL A 142 9.24 7.73 16.36
CA VAL A 142 8.16 8.49 15.71
C VAL A 142 8.14 8.24 14.20
N SER A 143 9.30 8.30 13.54
CA SER A 143 9.40 8.02 12.11
C SER A 143 9.04 6.57 11.76
N LEU A 144 9.45 5.61 12.59
CA LEU A 144 9.17 4.19 12.42
C LEU A 144 7.66 3.89 12.53
N TYR A 145 6.98 4.46 13.52
CA TYR A 145 5.53 4.32 13.67
C TYR A 145 4.73 5.13 12.64
N LEU A 146 5.28 6.24 12.14
CA LEU A 146 4.69 6.97 11.00
C LEU A 146 4.64 6.09 9.74
N VAL A 147 5.71 5.31 9.49
CA VAL A 147 5.70 4.32 8.40
C VAL A 147 4.65 3.23 8.64
N ALA A 148 4.50 2.72 9.87
CA ALA A 148 3.46 1.74 10.18
C ALA A 148 2.04 2.29 9.92
N ILE A 149 1.80 3.57 10.25
CA ILE A 149 0.53 4.25 9.94
C ILE A 149 0.35 4.38 8.42
N ALA A 150 1.40 4.79 7.69
CA ALA A 150 1.34 4.89 6.23
C ALA A 150 0.99 3.53 5.59
N GLN A 151 1.60 2.44 6.05
CA GLN A 151 1.31 1.09 5.56
C GLN A 151 -0.15 0.68 5.74
N SER A 152 -0.75 1.09 6.85
CA SER A 152 -2.10 0.71 7.21
C SER A 152 -3.17 1.20 6.24
N GLY A 153 -2.99 2.41 5.69
CA GLY A 153 -3.88 2.95 4.66
C GLY A 153 -3.50 2.45 3.28
N HIS A 154 -2.21 2.28 3.00
CA HIS A 154 -1.73 1.94 1.67
C HIS A 154 -2.17 0.54 1.22
N LYS A 155 -1.83 -0.52 1.96
CA LYS A 155 -2.06 -1.91 1.56
C LYS A 155 -3.51 -2.25 1.23
N PRO A 156 -4.49 -2.04 2.13
CA PRO A 156 -5.88 -2.40 1.84
C PRO A 156 -6.46 -1.57 0.70
N CYS A 157 -6.07 -0.30 0.57
CA CYS A 157 -6.58 0.58 -0.48
C CYS A 157 -6.01 0.25 -1.85
N VAL A 158 -4.70 -0.03 -1.95
CA VAL A 158 -4.04 -0.43 -3.21
C VAL A 158 -4.66 -1.70 -3.76
N GLN A 159 -4.87 -2.71 -2.91
CA GLN A 159 -5.49 -3.97 -3.32
C GLN A 159 -6.93 -3.78 -3.80
N ALA A 160 -7.74 -3.01 -3.05
CA ALA A 160 -9.11 -2.71 -3.42
C ALA A 160 -9.17 -1.88 -4.72
N PHE A 161 -8.31 -0.87 -4.85
CA PHE A 161 -8.25 0.00 -6.04
C PHE A 161 -7.73 -0.74 -7.29
N GLY A 162 -6.82 -1.70 -7.11
CA GLY A 162 -6.35 -2.59 -8.16
C GLY A 162 -7.46 -3.51 -8.68
N ALA A 163 -8.20 -4.13 -7.76
CA ALA A 163 -9.37 -4.93 -8.12
C ALA A 163 -10.46 -4.10 -8.82
N ASP A 164 -10.62 -2.83 -8.43
CA ASP A 164 -11.53 -1.87 -9.08
C ASP A 164 -11.13 -1.51 -10.52
N GLN A 165 -9.94 -1.89 -10.99
CA GLN A 165 -9.60 -1.66 -12.40
C GLN A 165 -10.32 -2.63 -13.35
N PHE A 166 -10.96 -3.68 -12.82
CA PHE A 166 -11.66 -4.70 -13.58
C PHE A 166 -13.15 -4.71 -13.22
N ASP A 167 -14.03 -4.72 -14.22
CA ASP A 167 -15.47 -4.85 -14.06
C ASP A 167 -15.83 -6.28 -13.63
N ALA A 168 -16.62 -6.42 -12.57
CA ALA A 168 -17.09 -7.71 -12.09
C ALA A 168 -18.26 -8.26 -12.91
N THR A 169 -18.96 -7.40 -13.66
CA THR A 169 -20.13 -7.78 -14.47
C THR A 169 -19.75 -8.27 -15.86
N ASP A 170 -18.52 -8.00 -16.30
CA ASP A 170 -17.97 -8.52 -17.54
C ASP A 170 -17.28 -9.88 -17.29
N PRO A 171 -17.67 -10.96 -17.98
CA PRO A 171 -17.10 -12.28 -17.76
C PRO A 171 -15.57 -12.31 -17.99
N ASP A 172 -15.03 -11.58 -18.98
CA ASP A 172 -13.60 -11.58 -19.28
C ASP A 172 -12.81 -10.72 -18.27
N GLU A 173 -13.34 -9.56 -17.86
CA GLU A 173 -12.70 -8.74 -16.82
C GLU A 173 -12.80 -9.39 -15.44
N SER A 174 -13.84 -10.16 -15.14
CA SER A 174 -14.00 -10.89 -13.87
C SER A 174 -12.91 -11.96 -13.66
N VAL A 175 -12.53 -12.67 -14.74
CA VAL A 175 -11.42 -13.63 -14.72
C VAL A 175 -10.08 -12.89 -14.52
N SER A 176 -9.92 -11.72 -15.15
CA SER A 176 -8.73 -10.88 -14.98
C SER A 176 -8.61 -10.36 -13.54
N ARG A 177 -9.72 -9.95 -12.93
CA ARG A 177 -9.79 -9.56 -11.53
C ARG A 177 -9.36 -10.69 -10.60
N ALA A 178 -9.92 -11.88 -10.79
CA ALA A 178 -9.56 -13.04 -9.99
C ALA A 178 -8.07 -13.42 -10.19
N SER A 179 -7.52 -13.18 -11.38
CA SER A 179 -6.09 -13.38 -11.66
C SER A 179 -5.22 -12.36 -10.92
N PHE A 180 -5.63 -11.09 -10.89
CA PHE A 180 -4.98 -10.03 -10.10
C PHE A 180 -4.99 -10.36 -8.59
N GLU A 181 -6.14 -10.77 -8.04
CA GLU A 181 -6.24 -11.16 -6.63
C GLU A 181 -5.35 -12.38 -6.30
N ARG A 182 -5.21 -13.33 -7.24
CA ARG A 182 -4.28 -14.46 -7.10
C ARG A 182 -2.81 -14.04 -7.20
N SER A 183 -2.44 -13.14 -8.12
CA SER A 183 -1.06 -12.64 -8.20
C SER A 183 -0.67 -11.90 -6.92
N GLU A 184 -1.60 -11.13 -6.34
CA GLU A 184 -1.37 -10.44 -5.07
C GLU A 184 -1.18 -11.39 -3.88
N ALA A 185 -1.95 -12.48 -3.85
CA ALA A 185 -1.77 -13.52 -2.85
C ALA A 185 -0.43 -14.27 -3.01
N GLN A 186 0.07 -14.41 -4.25
CA GLN A 186 1.33 -15.08 -4.54
C GLN A 186 2.55 -14.21 -4.20
N ASP A 187 2.53 -12.91 -4.52
CA ASP A 187 3.65 -12.02 -4.20
C ASP A 187 3.88 -11.97 -2.69
N ARG A 188 2.80 -11.90 -1.88
CA ARG A 188 2.87 -11.99 -0.41
C ARG A 188 3.66 -13.20 0.11
N ARG A 189 3.66 -14.33 -0.61
CA ARG A 189 4.40 -15.54 -0.26
C ARG A 189 5.87 -15.49 -0.71
N ASN A 190 6.16 -14.80 -1.82
CA ASN A 190 7.48 -14.82 -2.46
C ASN A 190 8.40 -13.69 -1.98
N THR A 191 7.88 -12.54 -1.53
CA THR A 191 8.73 -11.39 -1.16
C THR A 191 9.60 -11.62 0.08
N VAL A 192 9.42 -12.73 0.82
CA VAL A 192 10.22 -13.08 2.01
C VAL A 192 11.72 -13.29 1.68
N THR A 193 12.11 -13.41 0.41
CA THR A 193 13.49 -13.79 0.01
C THR A 193 14.39 -12.63 -0.43
N LEU A 194 13.91 -11.37 -0.50
CA LEU A 194 14.72 -10.22 -0.93
C LEU A 194 15.34 -9.44 0.24
N ALA A 195 15.87 -10.15 1.24
CA ALA A 195 16.67 -9.51 2.28
C ALA A 195 18.07 -9.21 1.71
N TRP A 196 18.40 -7.93 1.55
CA TRP A 196 19.77 -7.50 1.25
C TRP A 196 20.53 -7.34 2.56
N ASP A 197 21.75 -7.88 2.62
CA ASP A 197 22.63 -7.76 3.78
C ASP A 197 23.22 -6.35 3.89
N ASN A 198 22.87 -5.65 4.97
CA ASN A 198 23.59 -4.54 5.62
C ASN A 198 24.44 -3.60 4.74
N ILE A 199 23.88 -3.09 3.63
CA ILE A 199 24.48 -1.99 2.87
C ILE A 199 24.15 -0.70 3.63
N GLY A 200 24.84 -0.40 4.75
CA GLY A 200 24.82 0.87 5.50
C GLY A 200 23.44 1.48 5.88
N TRP A 201 23.24 1.88 7.13
CA TRP A 201 21.92 2.35 7.63
C TRP A 201 21.26 3.46 6.79
N ALA A 202 22.05 4.45 6.33
CA ALA A 202 21.53 5.54 5.49
C ALA A 202 21.06 5.06 4.10
N LEU A 203 21.75 4.08 3.49
CA LEU A 203 21.34 3.50 2.22
C LEU A 203 20.17 2.53 2.42
N GLY A 204 20.15 1.81 3.54
CA GLY A 204 19.09 0.88 3.92
C GLY A 204 17.70 1.54 4.05
N PHE A 205 17.63 2.81 4.47
CA PHE A 205 16.38 3.58 4.49
C PHE A 205 16.22 4.53 3.30
N GLY A 206 17.33 5.06 2.78
CA GLY A 206 17.32 6.03 1.67
C GLY A 206 16.89 5.44 0.33
N VAL A 207 17.35 4.23 0.00
CA VAL A 207 16.97 3.55 -1.26
C VAL A 207 15.46 3.25 -1.29
N PRO A 208 14.85 2.64 -0.25
CA PRO A 208 13.41 2.55 -0.12
C PRO A 208 12.68 3.89 -0.28
N SER A 209 13.21 4.97 0.32
CA SER A 209 12.59 6.29 0.24
C SER A 209 12.51 6.81 -1.19
N MET A 210 13.59 6.69 -1.95
CA MET A 210 13.63 7.10 -3.36
C MET A 210 12.79 6.21 -4.26
N ALA A 211 12.80 4.89 -4.01
CA ALA A 211 11.94 3.97 -4.73
C ALA A 211 10.46 4.30 -4.52
N MET A 212 10.05 4.56 -3.27
CA MET A 212 8.67 4.92 -2.95
C MET A 212 8.24 6.26 -3.58
N LEU A 213 9.16 7.24 -3.65
CA LEU A 213 8.92 8.49 -4.36
C LEU A 213 8.68 8.25 -5.85
N LEU A 214 9.53 7.44 -6.50
CA LEU A 214 9.37 7.07 -7.89
C LEU A 214 8.05 6.33 -8.14
N ALA A 215 7.69 5.38 -7.27
CA ALA A 215 6.43 4.66 -7.35
C ALA A 215 5.23 5.60 -7.25
N LEU A 216 5.26 6.59 -6.35
CA LEU A 216 4.21 7.61 -6.25
C LEU A 216 4.11 8.44 -7.55
N VAL A 217 5.24 8.85 -8.15
CA VAL A 217 5.21 9.57 -9.43
C VAL A 217 4.58 8.70 -10.53
N ILE A 218 4.98 7.44 -10.64
CA ILE A 218 4.44 6.50 -11.63
C ILE A 218 2.92 6.30 -11.42
N PHE A 219 2.49 6.15 -10.17
CA PHE A 219 1.07 6.06 -9.81
C PHE A 219 0.29 7.30 -10.24
N LEU A 220 0.83 8.49 -9.97
CA LEU A 220 0.19 9.75 -10.33
C LEU A 220 0.13 9.95 -11.85
N LEU A 221 1.13 9.49 -12.60
CA LEU A 221 1.09 9.49 -14.07
C LEU A 221 -0.02 8.58 -14.63
N GLY A 222 -0.30 7.46 -13.95
CA GLY A 222 -1.40 6.54 -14.28
C GLY A 222 -2.80 7.10 -13.99
N THR A 223 -2.92 8.26 -13.32
CA THR A 223 -4.23 8.79 -12.85
C THR A 223 -5.26 8.91 -13.96
N ARG A 224 -4.86 9.26 -15.19
CA ARG A 224 -5.79 9.41 -16.32
C ARG A 224 -6.27 8.07 -16.90
N THR A 225 -5.61 6.96 -16.60
CA THR A 225 -6.01 5.62 -17.07
C THR A 225 -6.87 4.88 -16.05
N TYR A 226 -6.88 5.34 -14.79
CA TYR A 226 -7.60 4.66 -13.71
C TYR A 226 -9.11 4.75 -13.85
N ARG A 227 -9.77 3.64 -13.50
CA ARG A 227 -11.21 3.59 -13.30
C ARG A 227 -11.51 3.98 -11.85
N PHE A 228 -12.33 5.01 -11.68
CA PHE A 228 -12.82 5.45 -10.38
C PHE A 228 -14.26 4.98 -10.25
N TYR A 229 -14.54 4.13 -9.26
CA TYR A 229 -15.91 3.90 -8.82
C TYR A 229 -16.20 4.89 -7.69
N ASP A 230 -17.16 5.78 -7.91
CA ASP A 230 -17.77 6.52 -6.81
C ASP A 230 -18.39 5.48 -5.89
N GLY A 231 -17.86 5.37 -4.68
CA GLY A 231 -18.36 4.48 -3.65
C GLY A 231 -19.76 4.92 -3.21
N GLY A 232 -20.79 4.64 -4.02
CA GLY A 232 -22.21 4.81 -3.70
C GLY A 232 -22.68 4.00 -2.48
N ALA A 233 -21.78 3.25 -1.83
CA ALA A 233 -22.02 2.51 -0.59
C ALA A 233 -21.32 3.09 0.66
N SER A 234 -20.46 4.11 0.52
CA SER A 234 -19.69 4.70 1.64
C SER A 234 -20.56 5.56 2.58
N ALA A 235 -21.75 5.97 2.14
CA ALA A 235 -22.73 6.62 3.02
C ALA A 235 -23.30 5.70 4.12
N SER A 236 -23.01 4.39 4.12
CA SER A 236 -23.69 3.41 4.98
C SER A 236 -22.96 3.11 6.29
N THR A 237 -21.66 2.81 6.31
CA THR A 237 -21.02 2.27 7.53
C THR A 237 -20.91 3.27 8.67
N PHE A 238 -20.41 4.48 8.43
CA PHE A 238 -20.33 5.51 9.49
C PHE A 238 -21.70 6.11 9.83
N SER A 239 -22.63 6.18 8.87
CA SER A 239 -24.00 6.58 9.19
C SER A 239 -24.69 5.53 10.05
N LEU A 240 -24.39 4.23 9.86
CA LEU A 240 -24.87 3.14 10.69
C LEU A 240 -24.21 3.14 12.07
N VAL A 241 -22.89 3.37 12.18
CA VAL A 241 -22.19 3.50 13.47
C VAL A 241 -22.67 4.74 14.22
N ARG A 242 -22.82 5.88 13.55
CA ARG A 242 -23.40 7.11 14.12
C ARG A 242 -24.85 6.90 14.52
N LYS A 243 -25.67 6.23 13.70
CA LYS A 243 -27.07 5.89 14.05
C LYS A 243 -27.11 4.94 15.25
N ALA A 244 -26.24 3.94 15.31
CA ALA A 244 -26.15 3.00 16.42
C ALA A 244 -25.69 3.69 17.72
N PHE A 245 -24.70 4.58 17.63
CA PHE A 245 -24.20 5.36 18.76
C PHE A 245 -25.25 6.36 19.26
N VAL A 246 -25.94 7.06 18.35
CA VAL A 246 -27.05 7.97 18.69
C VAL A 246 -28.25 7.21 19.26
N ALA A 247 -28.57 6.03 18.72
CA ALA A 247 -29.62 5.16 19.24
C ALA A 247 -29.28 4.62 20.64
N TRP A 248 -28.03 4.23 20.87
CA TRP A 248 -27.52 3.81 22.17
C TRP A 248 -27.61 4.95 23.20
N ARG A 249 -27.21 6.17 22.83
CA ARG A 249 -27.30 7.36 23.69
C ARG A 249 -28.73 7.77 24.03
N LYS A 250 -29.71 7.41 23.18
CA LYS A 250 -31.13 7.73 23.36
C LYS A 250 -31.94 6.66 24.09
N ARG A 251 -31.34 5.51 24.46
CA ARG A 251 -32.05 4.51 25.28
C ARG A 251 -32.28 5.08 26.68
N PRO A 252 -33.53 5.27 27.13
CA PRO A 252 -33.80 5.59 28.52
C PRO A 252 -33.32 4.42 29.39
N ARG A 253 -32.69 4.75 30.52
CA ARG A 253 -32.29 3.79 31.55
C ARG A 253 -33.51 3.18 32.23
#